data_AF-A0A2K3J6V6-F1
#
_entry.id   AF-A0A2K3J6V6-F1
#
_cell.length_a   1.000
_cell.length_b   1.000
_cell.length_c   1.000
_cell.angle_alpha   90.00
_cell.angle_beta   90.00
_cell.angle_gamma   90.00
#
_symmetry.space_group_name_H-M   'P 1'
#
loop_
_entity.id
_entity.type
_entity.pdbx_description
1 polymer ?
#
loop_
_entity_poly.entity_id
_entity_poly.type
_entity_poly.pdbx_seq_one_letter_code
_entity_poly.pdbx_strand_id
1 'polypeptide(L)' 'MVKGKIYYYARECQRVNGNPKITWQKYLGKAEDIIHAVENKDKLTLPDEVIVSNFGAVAALYDLAKRWDM' A
#
# COMPACT_ATOMS: atom_id res chain seq x y z
N MET A 1 26.72 -6.09 1.58
CA MET A 1 26.97 -6.18 0.13
C MET A 1 26.89 -7.63 -0.28
N VAL A 2 26.15 -7.96 -1.33
CA VAL A 2 26.09 -9.33 -1.88
C VAL A 2 26.78 -9.28 -3.24
N LYS A 3 27.87 -10.04 -3.42
CA LYS A 3 28.66 -10.06 -4.66
C LYS A 3 29.10 -8.66 -5.14
N GLY A 4 29.57 -7.82 -4.21
CA GLY A 4 30.02 -6.45 -4.50
C GLY A 4 28.90 -5.42 -4.76
N LYS A 5 27.63 -5.84 -4.72
CA LYS A 5 26.48 -4.94 -4.93
C LYS A 5 25.82 -4.58 -3.60
N ILE A 6 25.45 -3.32 -3.46
CA ILE A 6 24.71 -2.79 -2.30
C ILE A 6 23.22 -3.02 -2.58
N TYR A 7 22.53 -3.51 -1.55
CA TYR A 7 21.10 -3.78 -1.61
C TYR A 7 20.46 -3.40 -0.29
N TYR A 8 19.19 -3.03 -0.37
CA TYR A 8 18.41 -2.51 0.73
C TYR A 8 17.31 -3.50 1.10
N TYR A 9 17.00 -3.53 2.39
CA TYR A 9 15.89 -4.26 2.97
C TYR A 9 15.11 -3.31 3.87
N ALA A 10 13.79 -3.34 3.80
CA ALA A 10 12.93 -2.79 4.84
C ALA A 10 12.82 -3.84 5.95
N ARG A 11 12.85 -3.39 7.20
CA ARG A 11 12.73 -4.26 8.38
C ARG A 11 11.83 -3.62 9.42
N GLU A 12 11.00 -4.45 10.02
CA GLU A 12 10.27 -4.11 11.23
C GLU A 12 10.85 -4.92 12.39
N CYS A 13 11.18 -4.23 13.48
CA CYS A 13 11.74 -4.83 14.69
C CYS A 13 10.77 -4.62 15.85
N GLN A 14 10.44 -5.70 16.55
CA GLN A 14 9.57 -5.67 17.73
C GLN A 14 10.19 -6.51 18.85
N ARG A 15 9.78 -6.28 20.10
CA ARG A 15 10.15 -7.17 21.20
C ARG A 15 9.18 -8.36 21.26
N VAL A 16 9.69 -9.56 21.03
CA VAL A 16 8.93 -10.80 21.18
C VAL A 16 9.44 -11.49 22.45
N ASN A 17 8.54 -11.68 23.42
CA ASN A 17 8.88 -12.22 24.75
C ASN A 17 10.04 -11.44 25.40
N GLY A 18 9.99 -10.11 25.30
CA GLY A 18 11.02 -9.22 25.87
C GLY A 18 12.29 -9.08 25.02
N ASN A 19 12.52 -9.88 23.98
CA ASN A 19 13.74 -9.82 23.17
C ASN A 19 13.52 -9.08 21.84
N PRO A 20 14.41 -8.15 21.43
CA PRO A 20 14.30 -7.48 20.14
C PRO A 20 14.48 -8.49 18.99
N LYS A 21 13.50 -8.56 18.09
CA LYS A 21 13.44 -9.49 16.97
C LYS A 21 12.94 -8.78 15.71
N ILE A 22 13.50 -9.13 14.56
CA ILE A 22 12.97 -8.71 13.26
C ILE A 22 11.70 -9.55 13.00
N THR A 23 10.53 -8.94 13.06
CA THR A 23 9.24 -9.61 12.83
C THR A 23 8.84 -9.61 11.36
N TRP A 24 9.35 -8.64 10.60
CA TRP A 24 9.08 -8.52 9.18
C TRP A 24 10.31 -8.00 8.43
N GLN A 25 10.53 -8.53 7.23
CA GLN A 25 11.58 -8.06 6.34
C GLN A 25 11.13 -8.16 4.89
N LYS A 26 11.43 -7.13 4.09
CA LYS A 26 11.20 -7.13 2.64
C LYS A 26 12.43 -6.64 1.91
N TYR A 27 12.80 -7.35 0.84
CA TYR A 27 13.86 -6.92 -0.07
C TYR A 27 13.36 -5.75 -0.93
N LEU A 28 14.13 -4.66 -0.95
CA LEU A 28 13.80 -3.45 -1.70
C LEU A 28 14.58 -3.32 -3.01
N GLY A 29 15.64 -4.11 -3.21
CA GLY A 29 16.51 -3.95 -4.37
C GLY A 29 17.66 -2.98 -4.12
N LYS A 30 18.13 -2.33 -5.19
CA LYS A 30 19.20 -1.32 -5.15
C LYS A 30 18.63 0.06 -4.83
N ALA A 31 19.51 1.04 -4.62
CA ALA A 31 19.11 2.43 -4.41
C ALA A 31 18.32 2.96 -5.62
N GLU A 32 18.75 2.63 -6.83
CA GLU A 32 18.10 3.09 -8.07
C GLU A 32 16.66 2.58 -8.18
N ASP A 33 16.41 1.32 -7.78
CA ASP A 33 15.06 0.73 -7.81
C ASP A 33 14.11 1.49 -6.88
N ILE A 34 14.60 1.88 -5.69
CA ILE A 34 13.83 2.64 -4.70
C ILE A 34 13.54 4.06 -5.21
N ILE A 35 14.56 4.76 -5.74
CA ILE A 35 14.42 6.11 -6.28
C ILE A 35 13.40 6.10 -7.43
N HIS A 36 13.55 5.15 -8.37
CA HIS A 36 12.65 5.03 -9.50
C HIS A 36 11.20 4.77 -9.06
N ALA A 37 10.97 3.93 -8.05
CA ALA A 37 9.63 3.67 -7.51
C ALA A 37 9.01 4.89 -6.80
N VAL A 38 9.81 5.73 -6.15
CA VAL A 38 9.34 6.93 -5.42
C VAL A 38 9.09 8.09 -6.37
N GLU A 39 9.98 8.32 -7.33
CA GLU A 39 9.92 9.44 -8.28
C GLU A 39 8.92 9.18 -9.42
N ASN A 40 8.71 7.94 -9.85
CA ASN A 40 7.68 7.61 -10.85
C ASN A 40 6.27 7.46 -10.24
N LYS A 41 6.00 8.02 -9.06
CA LYS A 41 4.65 8.03 -8.48
C LYS A 41 3.61 8.72 -9.39
N ASP A 42 4.05 9.64 -10.24
CA ASP A 42 3.18 10.27 -11.23
C ASP A 42 2.77 9.33 -12.38
N LYS A 43 3.39 8.14 -12.46
CA LYS A 43 2.98 7.01 -13.32
C LYS A 43 2.26 5.92 -12.52
N LEU A 44 1.53 6.28 -11.48
CA LEU A 44 0.50 5.38 -10.95
C LEU A 44 -0.49 5.11 -12.10
N THR A 45 -0.32 3.97 -12.75
CA THR A 45 -1.34 3.43 -13.65
C THR A 45 -2.63 3.33 -12.84
N LEU A 46 -3.69 3.92 -13.38
CA LEU A 46 -5.03 3.75 -12.82
C LEU A 46 -5.25 2.23 -12.62
N PRO A 47 -5.73 1.80 -11.45
CA PRO A 47 -6.00 0.40 -11.22
C PRO A 47 -7.00 -0.10 -12.27
N ASP A 48 -6.73 -1.25 -12.88
CA ASP A 48 -7.63 -1.85 -13.86
C ASP A 48 -9.01 -2.17 -13.26
N GLU A 49 -9.03 -2.45 -11.94
CA GLU A 49 -10.23 -2.76 -11.18
C GLU A 49 -10.18 -2.14 -9.78
N VAL A 50 -11.33 -1.68 -9.29
CA VAL A 50 -11.49 -1.13 -7.93
C VAL A 50 -12.70 -1.77 -7.28
N ILE A 51 -12.53 -2.20 -6.02
CA ILE A 51 -13.62 -2.67 -5.18
C ILE A 51 -14.21 -1.46 -4.45
N VAL A 52 -15.46 -1.11 -4.76
CA VAL A 52 -16.19 -0.05 -4.06
C VAL A 52 -17.07 -0.66 -2.97
N SER A 53 -16.54 -0.69 -1.75
CA SER A 53 -17.35 -1.04 -0.57
C SER A 53 -18.39 0.05 -0.29
N ASN A 54 -19.61 -0.34 0.08
CA ASN A 54 -20.73 0.54 0.47
C ASN A 54 -21.44 1.32 -0.66
N PHE A 55 -21.17 1.03 -1.94
CA PHE A 55 -21.91 1.67 -3.03
C PHE A 55 -23.43 1.47 -2.92
N GLY A 56 -23.87 0.26 -2.51
CA GLY A 56 -25.28 -0.05 -2.31
C GLY A 56 -25.95 0.79 -1.23
N ALA A 57 -25.24 1.11 -0.15
CA ALA A 57 -25.78 1.95 0.92
C ALA A 57 -26.02 3.39 0.45
N VAL A 58 -25.06 3.95 -0.30
CA VAL A 58 -25.19 5.29 -0.91
C VAL A 58 -26.32 5.32 -1.94
N ALA A 59 -26.42 4.29 -2.79
CA ALA A 59 -27.50 4.18 -3.77
C ALA A 59 -28.88 4.06 -3.12
N ALA A 60 -29.01 3.30 -2.02
CA ALA A 60 -30.26 3.18 -1.28
C ALA A 60 -30.68 4.50 -0.61
N LEU A 61 -29.72 5.23 -0.01
CA LEU A 61 -30.00 6.55 0.56
C LEU A 61 -30.41 7.57 -0.51
N TYR A 62 -29.75 7.54 -1.66
CA TYR A 62 -30.10 8.40 -2.79
C TYR A 62 -31.51 8.11 -3.31
N ASP A 63 -31.87 6.84 -3.47
CA ASP A 63 -33.23 6.44 -3.89
C ASP A 63 -34.28 6.89 -2.86
N LEU A 64 -33.99 6.76 -1.56
CA LEU A 64 -34.88 7.23 -0.51
C LEU A 64 -35.07 8.76 -0.54
N ALA A 65 -33.98 9.52 -0.70
CA ALA A 65 -34.04 10.98 -0.83
C ALA A 65 -34.88 11.40 -2.05
N LYS A 66 -34.66 10.74 -3.20
CA LYS A 66 -35.45 10.94 -4.42
C LYS A 66 -36.94 10.69 -4.22
N ARG A 67 -37.31 9.64 -3.48
CA ARG A 67 -38.72 9.33 -3.18
C ARG A 67 -39.38 10.33 -2.26
N TRP A 68 -38.59 11.06 -1.48
CA TRP A 68 -39.06 12.08 -0.55
C TRP A 68 -38.91 13.51 -1.09
N ASP A 69 -38.59 13.66 -2.38
CA ASP A 69 -38.38 14.96 -3.06
C ASP A 69 -37.32 15.84 -2.36
N MET A 70 -36.30 15.17 -1.79
CA MET A 70 -35.13 15.79 -1.16
C MET A 70 -33.93 15.88 -2.12
#